data_AF-A0A354YZE8-F1
#
_entry.id   AF-A0A354YZE8-F1
#
_cell.length_a   1.000
_cell.length_b   1.000
_cell.length_c   1.000
_cell.angle_alpha   90.00
_cell.angle_beta   90.00
_cell.angle_gamma   90.00
#
_symmetry.space_group_name_H-M   'P 1'
#
loop_
_entity.id
_entity.type
_entity.pdbx_description
1 polymer ?
#
loop_
_entity_poly.entity_id
_entity_poly.type
_entity_poly.pdbx_seq_one_letter_code
_entity_poly.pdbx_strand_id
1 'polypeptide(L)'
;MRRKVFTLLTLIFIFCFSLLSLGGCGNSSPGPTGEQQEELPKDKEGKSQEEAPAFTLSQLGSGEETDFPLDFRGQKILLTFFSLG
;
A
#
# COMPACT_ATOMS: atom_id res chain seq x y z
N MET A 1 -8.98 -15.67 40.74
CA MET A 1 -9.70 -15.17 39.55
C MET A 1 -8.80 -14.57 38.48
N ARG A 2 -7.74 -13.80 38.82
CA ARG A 2 -6.87 -13.12 37.82
C ARG A 2 -6.19 -14.04 36.80
N ARG A 3 -5.66 -15.22 37.22
CA ARG A 3 -4.98 -16.16 36.32
C ARG A 3 -5.87 -16.67 35.17
N LYS A 4 -7.16 -16.95 35.45
CA LYS A 4 -8.11 -17.44 34.44
C LYS A 4 -8.42 -16.40 33.36
N VAL A 5 -8.47 -15.12 33.75
CA VAL A 5 -8.71 -14.00 32.83
C VAL A 5 -7.51 -13.78 31.92
N PHE A 6 -6.28 -13.87 32.45
CA PHE A 6 -5.07 -13.82 31.63
C PHE A 6 -4.98 -14.97 30.64
N THR A 7 -5.33 -16.19 31.05
CA THR A 7 -5.39 -17.36 30.15
C THR A 7 -6.44 -17.19 29.06
N LEU A 8 -7.60 -16.61 29.38
CA LEU A 8 -8.65 -16.36 28.39
C LEU A 8 -8.22 -15.31 27.36
N LEU A 9 -7.61 -14.20 27.81
CA LEU A 9 -7.11 -13.14 26.94
C LEU A 9 -6.01 -13.62 26.00
N THR A 10 -5.10 -14.47 26.50
CA THR A 10 -4.04 -15.07 25.66
C THR A 10 -4.60 -16.02 24.61
N LEU A 11 -5.61 -16.84 24.95
CA LEU A 11 -6.27 -17.70 23.97
C LEU A 11 -6.99 -16.90 22.87
N ILE A 12 -7.67 -15.81 23.23
CA ILE A 12 -8.33 -14.93 22.26
C ILE A 12 -7.29 -14.27 21.34
N PHE A 13 -6.18 -13.79 21.90
CA PHE A 13 -5.10 -13.17 21.12
C PHE A 13 -4.51 -14.14 20.09
N ILE A 14 -4.22 -15.39 20.49
CA ILE A 14 -3.71 -16.43 19.59
C ILE A 14 -4.71 -16.74 18.49
N PHE A 15 -6.00 -16.88 18.81
CA PHE A 15 -7.05 -17.15 17.83
C PHE A 15 -7.19 -16.02 16.80
N CYS A 16 -7.21 -14.76 17.25
CA CYS A 16 -7.23 -13.59 16.36
C CYS A 16 -5.99 -13.52 15.48
N PHE A 17 -4.81 -13.82 16.02
CA PHE A 17 -3.56 -13.85 15.25
C PHE A 17 -3.60 -14.95 14.17
N SER A 18 -4.12 -16.13 14.48
CA SER A 18 -4.30 -17.21 13.50
C SER A 18 -5.27 -16.83 12.38
N LEU A 19 -6.36 -16.10 12.70
CA LEU A 19 -7.28 -15.59 11.68
C LEU A 19 -6.64 -14.53 10.78
N LEU A 20 -5.76 -13.68 11.33
CA LEU A 20 -4.99 -12.71 10.56
C LEU A 20 -3.92 -13.38 9.67
N SER A 21 -3.32 -14.48 10.14
CA SER A 21 -2.34 -15.26 9.37
C SER A 21 -2.95 -16.10 8.25
N LEU A 22 -4.26 -16.43 8.31
CA LEU A 22 -4.97 -17.10 7.20
C LEU A 22 -5.43 -16.12 6.10
N GLY A 23 -5.30 -14.81 6.31
CA GLY A 23 -5.62 -13.75 5.34
C GLY A 23 -4.45 -13.28 4.46
N GLY A 24 -3.33 -14.02 4.44
CA GLY A 24 -2.18 -13.73 3.57
C GLY A 24 -2.14 -14.65 2.34
N CYS A 25 -2.61 -14.17 1.19
CA CYS A 25 -2.08 -14.61 -0.10
C CYS A 25 -0.59 -14.23 -0.15
N GLY A 26 0.37 -15.02 -0.60
CA GLY A 26 0.37 -16.34 -1.21
C GLY A 26 1.84 -16.74 -1.43
N ASN A 27 2.06 -18.04 -1.47
CA ASN A 27 3.34 -18.73 -1.63
C ASN A 27 4.12 -18.27 -2.90
N SER A 28 5.39 -17.91 -2.77
CA SER A 28 6.36 -17.98 -3.88
C SER A 28 7.60 -18.76 -3.43
N SER A 29 7.65 -20.00 -3.92
CA SER A 29 8.78 -20.93 -3.83
C SER A 29 10.07 -20.30 -4.39
N PRO A 30 11.25 -20.49 -3.79
CA PRO A 30 12.50 -20.01 -4.38
C PRO A 30 12.91 -20.97 -5.51
N GLY A 31 12.48 -20.67 -6.74
CA GLY A 31 13.05 -21.22 -7.97
C GLY A 31 14.24 -20.37 -8.45
N PRO A 32 15.18 -20.94 -9.22
CA PRO A 32 16.55 -20.42 -9.32
C PRO A 32 16.64 -19.16 -10.19
N THR A 33 17.54 -18.29 -9.75
CA THR A 33 18.25 -17.21 -10.46
C THR A 33 18.05 -17.20 -11.97
N GLY A 34 17.22 -16.28 -12.45
CA GLY A 34 17.06 -15.95 -13.86
C GLY A 34 16.50 -14.54 -13.99
N GLU A 35 17.25 -13.69 -14.67
CA GLU A 35 17.06 -12.25 -14.77
C GLU A 35 15.79 -11.87 -15.55
N GLN A 36 15.33 -10.63 -15.33
CA GLN A 36 14.44 -9.83 -16.20
C GLN A 36 12.94 -10.20 -16.26
N GLN A 37 12.15 -9.50 -15.46
CA GLN A 37 11.13 -8.50 -15.86
C GLN A 37 10.20 -8.31 -14.66
N GLU A 38 10.06 -7.07 -14.21
CA GLU A 38 9.09 -6.70 -13.19
C GLU A 38 7.68 -6.81 -13.80
N GLU A 39 7.14 -8.03 -13.81
CA GLU A 39 5.74 -8.29 -14.16
C GLU A 39 4.88 -7.79 -13.00
N LEU A 40 4.32 -6.59 -13.20
CA LEU A 40 3.26 -6.00 -12.37
C LEU A 40 2.19 -7.07 -12.10
N PRO A 41 1.72 -7.28 -10.86
CA PRO A 41 0.69 -8.29 -10.60
C PRO A 41 -0.57 -7.92 -11.38
N LYS A 42 -0.89 -8.75 -12.39
CA LYS A 42 -2.18 -8.74 -13.06
C LYS A 42 -3.23 -9.23 -12.07
N ASP A 43 -3.80 -8.28 -11.33
CA ASP A 43 -4.98 -8.58 -10.52
C ASP A 43 -6.14 -8.96 -11.46
N LYS A 44 -6.75 -10.09 -11.10
CA LYS A 44 -7.91 -10.65 -11.77
C LYS A 44 -9.13 -9.80 -11.44
N GLU A 45 -9.28 -8.68 -12.13
CA GLU A 45 -10.55 -8.01 -12.42
C GLU A 45 -10.21 -6.80 -13.30
N GLY A 46 -10.75 -6.78 -14.52
CA GLY A 46 -10.38 -5.85 -15.60
C GLY A 46 -10.81 -4.41 -15.37
N LYS A 47 -10.30 -3.78 -14.31
CA LYS A 47 -10.22 -2.33 -14.19
C LYS A 47 -8.74 -2.02 -14.04
N SER A 48 -8.14 -1.57 -15.13
CA SER A 48 -6.78 -1.03 -15.13
C SER A 48 -6.63 -0.17 -13.87
N GLN A 49 -5.60 -0.42 -13.07
CA GLN A 49 -5.19 0.54 -12.06
C GLN A 49 -4.86 1.81 -12.87
N GLU A 50 -5.82 2.71 -12.96
CA GLU A 50 -5.67 3.95 -13.71
C GLU A 50 -4.62 4.75 -12.95
N GLU A 51 -3.44 4.85 -13.55
CA GLU A 51 -2.33 5.57 -12.96
C GLU A 51 -2.77 7.01 -12.71
N ALA A 52 -2.32 7.60 -11.59
CA ALA A 52 -2.70 8.97 -11.26
C ALA A 52 -2.23 9.92 -12.38
N PRO A 53 -3.03 10.93 -12.76
CA PRO A 53 -2.73 11.79 -13.89
C PRO A 53 -1.40 12.50 -13.69
N ALA A 54 -0.55 12.49 -14.72
CA ALA A 54 0.73 13.17 -14.66
C ALA A 54 0.58 14.67 -14.92
N PHE A 55 1.16 15.51 -14.06
CA PHE A 55 1.21 16.95 -14.22
C PHE A 55 2.36 17.56 -13.42
N THR A 56 2.81 18.73 -13.86
CA THR A 56 3.85 19.52 -13.18
C THR A 56 3.25 20.81 -12.64
N LEU A 57 3.58 21.18 -11.40
CA LEU A 57 3.20 22.46 -10.80
C LEU A 57 4.44 23.19 -10.31
N SER A 58 4.48 24.52 -10.51
CA SER A 58 5.48 25.36 -9.86
C SER A 58 5.01 25.75 -8.45
N GLN A 59 5.86 25.53 -7.45
CA GLN A 59 5.58 25.90 -6.08
C GLN A 59 5.54 27.42 -5.92
N LEU A 60 4.46 27.93 -5.31
CA LEU A 60 4.29 29.35 -5.04
C LEU A 60 5.37 29.83 -4.07
N GLY A 61 6.18 30.81 -4.49
CA GLY A 61 7.23 31.43 -3.67
C GLY A 61 8.65 30.99 -4.07
N SER A 62 8.91 29.69 -4.20
CA SER A 62 10.22 29.16 -4.61
C SER A 62 10.38 29.08 -6.13
N GLY A 63 9.27 28.85 -6.85
CA GLY A 63 9.29 28.58 -8.29
C GLY A 63 9.82 27.19 -8.66
N GLU A 64 10.10 26.33 -7.67
CA GLU A 64 10.53 24.95 -7.89
C GLU A 64 9.42 24.15 -8.58
N GLU A 65 9.80 23.33 -9.57
CA GLU A 65 8.87 22.45 -10.27
C GLU A 65 8.67 21.15 -9.46
N THR A 66 7.42 20.72 -9.36
CA THR A 66 7.04 19.47 -8.70
C THR A 66 6.27 18.60 -9.69
N ASP A 67 6.75 17.39 -9.91
CA ASP A 67 6.23 16.41 -10.85
C ASP A 67 5.36 15.37 -10.14
N PHE A 68 4.05 15.43 -10.36
CA PHE A 68 3.11 14.43 -9.88
C PHE A 68 2.86 13.37 -10.96
N PRO A 69 2.79 12.06 -10.62
CA PRO A 69 3.01 11.46 -9.29
C PRO A 69 4.48 11.11 -8.99
N LEU A 70 5.44 11.48 -9.84
CA LEU A 70 6.82 10.99 -9.81
C LEU A 70 7.55 11.31 -8.48
N ASP A 71 7.49 12.56 -8.03
CA ASP A 71 8.17 13.05 -6.80
C ASP A 71 7.58 12.46 -5.51
N PHE A 72 6.47 11.75 -5.67
CA PHE A 72 5.57 11.33 -4.62
C PHE A 72 5.36 9.80 -4.58
N ARG A 73 6.14 9.07 -5.38
CA ARG A 73 6.11 7.61 -5.42
C ARG A 73 6.37 7.01 -4.04
N GLY A 74 5.59 5.98 -3.70
CA GLY A 74 5.65 5.30 -2.40
C GLY A 74 4.96 6.05 -1.25
N GLN A 75 4.38 7.21 -1.50
CA GLN A 75 3.67 8.01 -0.49
C GLN A 75 2.16 8.02 -0.75
N LYS A 76 1.36 8.13 0.33
CA LYS A 76 -0.08 8.39 0.25
C LYS A 76 -0.31 9.89 0.32
N ILE A 77 -1.01 10.45 -0.67
CA ILE A 77 -1.14 11.89 -0.83
C ILE A 77 -2.59 12.26 -1.13
N LEU A 78 -3.01 13.40 -0.56
CA LEU A 78 -4.29 14.05 -0.82
C LEU A 78 -4.04 15.38 -1.52
N LEU A 79 -4.50 15.52 -2.76
CA LEU A 79 -4.47 16.78 -3.50
C LEU A 79 -5.78 17.54 -3.28
N THR A 80 -5.68 18.83 -2.90
CA THR A 80 -6.84 19.70 -2.69
C THR A 80 -6.70 20.95 -3.56
N PHE A 81 -7.68 21.20 -4.43
CA PHE A 81 -7.74 22.37 -5.30
C PHE A 81 -8.80 23.34 -4.81
N PHE A 82 -8.50 24.63 -4.78
CA PHE A 82 -9.45 25.68 -4.43
C PHE A 82 -9.25 26.92 -5.30
N SER A 83 -10.28 27.75 -5.41
CA SER A 83 -10.26 29.04 -6.09
C SER A 83 -10.78 30.11 -5.11
N LEU A 84 -10.23 31.32 -5.19
CA LEU A 84 -10.57 32.42 -4.26
C LEU A 84 -11.77 33.27 -4.72
N GLY A 85 -12.30 33.05 -5.93
CA GLY A 85 -13.43 33.80 -6.48
C GLY A 85 -13.01 35.08 -7.20
#